data_AF-A0A661MD66-F1
#
_entry.id   AF-A0A661MD66-F1
#
_cell.length_a   1.000
_cell.length_b   1.000
_cell.length_c   1.000
_cell.angle_alpha   90.00
_cell.angle_beta   90.00
_cell.angle_gamma   90.00
#
_symmetry.space_group_name_H-M   'P 1'
#
loop_
_entity.id
_entity.type
_entity.pdbx_description
1 polymer ?
#
loop_
_entity_poly.entity_id
_entity_poly.type
_entity_poly.pdbx_seq_one_letter_code
_entity_poly.pdbx_strand_id
1 'polypeptide(L)' 'PVGGVKEKILAALRAGIVEIVLPAVNKRDFLELPPKARRQAKVHYVHRADEVLELVLADEEVPTQPR' A
#
# COMPACT_ATOMS: atom_id res chain seq x y z
N PRO A 1 -3.51 14.39 -1.19
CA PRO A 1 -3.13 13.91 0.17
C PRO A 1 -4.34 13.23 0.81
N VAL A 2 -4.14 12.24 1.67
CA VAL A 2 -5.24 11.53 2.36
C VAL A 2 -5.18 11.75 3.87
N GLY A 3 -6.36 11.87 4.48
CA GLY A 3 -6.53 11.89 5.94
C GLY A 3 -6.66 10.48 6.53
N GLY A 4 -6.38 10.37 7.83
CA GLY A 4 -6.52 9.12 8.59
C GLY A 4 -5.50 8.04 8.20
N VAL A 5 -4.31 8.42 7.75
CA VAL A 5 -3.27 7.48 7.27
C VAL A 5 -2.88 6.51 8.37
N LYS A 6 -2.70 6.99 9.60
CA LYS A 6 -2.26 6.17 10.72
C LYS A 6 -3.28 5.08 11.05
N GLU A 7 -4.55 5.45 11.14
CA GLU A 7 -5.67 4.55 11.45
C GLU A 7 -5.86 3.50 10.36
N LYS A 8 -5.80 3.91 9.08
CA LYS A 8 -5.92 3.01 7.93
C LYS A 8 -4.79 1.98 7.89
N ILE A 9 -3.54 2.41 8.10
CA ILE A 9 -2.38 1.51 8.12
C ILE A 9 -2.47 0.52 9.29
N LEU A 10 -2.82 0.99 10.48
CA LEU A 10 -3.00 0.11 11.63
C LEU A 10 -4.15 -0.89 11.44
N ALA A 11 -5.24 -0.47 10.79
CA ALA A 11 -6.34 -1.37 10.45
C ALA A 11 -5.90 -2.43 9.43
N ALA A 12 -5.18 -2.03 8.37
CA ALA A 12 -4.63 -2.94 7.37
C ALA A 12 -3.70 -3.99 8.01
N LEU A 13 -2.75 -3.56 8.86
CA LEU A 13 -1.84 -4.46 9.55
C LEU A 13 -2.57 -5.44 10.49
N ARG A 14 -3.63 -4.98 11.19
CA ARG A 14 -4.48 -5.87 12.02
C ARG A 14 -5.24 -6.90 11.19
N ALA A 15 -5.58 -6.56 9.94
CA ALA A 15 -6.21 -7.48 8.99
C ALA A 15 -5.20 -8.40 8.27
N GLY A 16 -3.91 -8.31 8.60
CA GLY A 16 -2.85 -9.08 7.94
C GLY A 16 -2.41 -8.50 6.58
N ILE A 17 -2.90 -7.31 6.21
CA ILE A 17 -2.49 -6.62 4.99
C ILE A 17 -1.20 -5.86 5.30
N VAL A 18 -0.08 -6.42 4.85
CA VAL A 18 1.27 -5.91 5.14
C VAL A 18 1.84 -5.05 4.02
N GLU A 19 1.30 -5.14 2.81
CA GLU A 19 1.75 -4.36 1.65
C GLU A 19 0.81 -3.18 1.39
N ILE A 20 1.37 -1.97 1.35
CA ILE A 20 0.62 -0.72 1.37
C ILE A 20 1.15 0.22 0.29
N VAL A 21 0.28 0.72 -0.57
CA VAL A 21 0.60 1.79 -1.51
C VAL A 21 0.15 3.12 -0.90
N LEU A 22 1.05 4.09 -0.78
CA LEU A 22 0.79 5.37 -0.11
C LEU A 22 1.30 6.54 -0.96
N PRO A 23 0.54 7.64 -1.10
CA PRO A 23 1.05 8.84 -1.76
C PRO A 23 2.32 9.35 -1.07
N ALA A 24 3.33 9.75 -1.85
CA ALA A 24 4.61 10.25 -1.33
C ALA A 24 4.44 11.44 -0.36
N VAL A 25 3.43 12.27 -0.57
CA VAL A 25 3.09 13.41 0.32
C VAL A 25 2.70 12.98 1.73
N ASN A 26 2.27 11.72 1.92
CA ASN A 26 1.88 11.16 3.21
C ASN A 26 2.99 10.36 3.89
N LYS A 27 4.23 10.39 3.36
CA LYS A 27 5.38 9.69 3.95
C LYS A 27 5.66 10.09 5.40
N ARG A 28 5.45 11.36 5.75
CA ARG A 28 5.66 11.85 7.12
C ARG A 28 4.70 11.18 8.09
N ASP A 29 3.42 11.03 7.72
CA ASP A 29 2.40 10.41 8.56
C ASP A 29 2.74 8.94 8.87
N PHE A 30 3.30 8.21 7.88
CA PHE A 30 3.79 6.85 8.09
C PHE A 30 4.98 6.78 9.04
N LEU A 31 5.94 7.71 8.92
CA LEU A 31 7.13 7.73 9.77
C LEU A 31 6.82 8.00 11.24
N GLU A 32 5.71 8.68 11.53
CA GLU A 32 5.21 8.91 12.88
C GLU A 32 4.58 7.66 13.52
N LEU A 33 4.37 6.56 12.77
CA LEU A 33 3.86 5.32 13.34
C LEU A 33 4.88 4.65 14.28
N PRO A 34 4.41 3.86 15.27
CA PRO A 34 5.29 3.10 16.14
C PRO A 34 6.27 2.21 15.34
N PRO A 35 7.53 2.04 15.77
CA PRO A 35 8.52 1.23 15.06
C PRO A 35 8.04 -0.19 14.74
N LYS A 36 7.24 -0.79 15.63
CA LYS A 36 6.66 -2.12 15.43
C LYS A 36 5.73 -2.16 14.21
N ALA A 37 4.87 -1.15 14.03
CA ALA A 37 3.97 -1.07 12.88
C ALA A 37 4.74 -0.83 11.59
N ARG A 38 5.72 0.07 11.61
CA ARG A 38 6.57 0.36 10.44
C ARG A 38 7.35 -0.85 9.95
N ARG A 39 7.82 -1.72 10.86
CA ARG A 39 8.51 -2.97 10.51
C ARG A 39 7.61 -4.05 9.92
N GLN A 40 6.30 -4.00 10.19
CA GLN A 40 5.33 -4.95 9.66
C GLN A 40 4.81 -4.53 8.28
N ALA A 41 4.92 -3.25 7.92
CA ALA A 41 4.43 -2.72 6.66
C ALA A 41 5.54 -2.64 5.60
N LYS A 42 5.29 -3.19 4.42
CA LYS A 42 6.00 -2.88 3.18
C LYS A 42 5.26 -1.75 2.47
N VAL A 43 5.87 -0.56 2.40
CA VAL A 43 5.22 0.62 1.83
C VAL A 43 5.84 1.01 0.51
N HIS A 44 5.00 1.15 -0.51
CA HIS A 44 5.34 1.71 -1.82
C HIS A 44 4.85 3.16 -1.88
N TYR A 45 5.77 4.09 -2.09
CA TYR A 45 5.43 5.50 -2.21
C TYR A 45 5.26 5.89 -3.67
N VAL A 46 4.12 6.48 -4.01
CA VAL A 46 3.79 6.86 -5.40
C VAL A 46 3.52 8.36 -5.51
N HIS A 47 3.83 8.94 -6.67
CA HIS A 47 3.56 10.36 -6.95
C HIS A 47 2.32 10.56 -7.82
N ARG A 48 2.00 9.59 -8.68
CA ARG A 48 0.88 9.58 -9.62
C ARG A 48 0.07 8.30 -9.50
N ALA A 49 -1.16 8.33 -10.01
CA ALA A 49 -2.05 7.17 -10.00
C ALA A 49 -1.56 6.04 -10.91
N ASP A 50 -0.90 6.37 -12.02
CA ASP A 50 -0.41 5.37 -13.00
C ASP A 50 0.61 4.41 -12.37
N GLU A 51 1.47 4.91 -11.47
CA GLU A 51 2.43 4.11 -10.71
C GLU A 51 1.73 3.06 -9.82
N VAL A 52 0.49 3.30 -9.41
CA VAL A 52 -0.29 2.32 -8.64
C VAL A 52 -0.64 1.13 -9.51
N LEU A 53 -1.03 1.36 -10.77
CA LEU A 53 -1.45 0.31 -11.68
C LEU A 53 -0.32 -0.69 -11.95
N GLU A 54 0.90 -0.18 -12.14
CA GLU A 54 2.11 -1.01 -12.32
C GLU A 54 2.43 -1.88 -11.09
N LEU A 55 2.01 -1.45 -9.89
CA LEU A 55 2.27 -2.19 -8.64
C LEU A 55 1.19 -3.21 -8.29
N VAL A 56 -0.06 -3.00 -8.74
CA VAL A 56 -1.23 -3.78 -8.29
C VAL A 56 -1.78 -4.72 -9.35
N LEU A 57 -1.52 -4.47 -10.63
CA LEU A 57 -1.95 -5.36 -11.71
C LEU A 57 -0.90 -6.46 -11.87
N ALA A 58 -1.34 -7.71 -11.87
CA ALA A 58 -0.49 -8.82 -12.27
C ALA A 58 -0.25 -8.73 -13.78
N ASP A 59 0.98 -9.03 -14.22
CA ASP A 59 1.26 -9.28 -15.63
C ASP A 59 0.30 -10.37 -16.13
N GLU A 60 -0.43 -10.09 -17.22
CA GLU A 60 -1.35 -11.03 -17.81
C GLU A 60 -0.58 -12.24 -18.38
N GLU A 61 -0.47 -13.31 -17.60
CA GLU A 61 -0.91 -14.60 -18.12
C GLU A 61 -2.31 -14.85 -17.55
N VAL A 62 -3.32 -14.22 -18.15
CA VAL A 62 -4.69 -14.72 -17.98
C VAL A 62 -4.69 -16.12 -18.59
N PRO A 63 -4.89 -17.20 -17.81
CA PRO A 63 -5.15 -18.49 -18.40
C PRO A 63 -6.45 -18.32 -19.15
N THR A 64 -6.39 -18.30 -20.48
CA THR A 64 -7.60 -18.36 -21.30
C THR A 64 -8.33 -19.62 -20.89
N GLN A 65 -9.40 -19.46 -20.10
CA GLN A 65 -10.23 -20.60 -19.73
C GLN A 65 -10.83 -21.13 -21.04
N PRO A 66 -10.53 -22.39 -21.45
CA PRO A 66 -11.18 -22.96 -22.60
C PRO A 66 -12.67 -23.09 -22.29
N ARG A 67 -13.51 -22.52 -23.16
CA ARG A 67 -14.96 -22.74 -23.15
C ARG A 67 -15.28 -24.20 -23.42
#